data_AF-A0A8I0FEF9-F1
#
_entry.id   AF-A0A8I0FEF9-F1
#
_cell.length_a   1.000
_cell.length_b   1.000
_cell.length_c   1.000
_cell.angle_alpha   90.00
_cell.angle_beta   90.00
_cell.angle_gamma   90.00
#
_symmetry.space_group_name_H-M   'P 1'
#
loop_
_entity.id
_entity.type
_entity.pdbx_description
1 polymer ?
#
loop_
_entity_poly.entity_id
_entity_poly.type
_entity_poly.pdbx_seq_one_letter_code
_entity_poly.pdbx_strand_id
1 'polypeptide(L)'
;MPGDLFAFFDTAPAGGFEIESSLCIDGQCNKYEGNINPDDIWTSYLTSPDGKTTKEVKASVVDFFKPAICFSMKDQGKDISLEVSLEDCEFAEDGSLHINKSSQDYTFNIVIKAAKA
;
A
#
# COMPACT_ATOMS: atom_id res chain seq x y z
N MET A 1 4.86 -18.97 -9.00
CA MET A 1 4.24 -18.19 -10.10
C MET A 1 4.17 -16.76 -9.62
N PRO A 2 4.78 -15.78 -10.30
CA PRO A 2 4.55 -14.37 -9.99
C PRO A 2 3.13 -14.05 -10.43
N GLY A 3 2.29 -13.52 -9.55
CA GLY A 3 0.89 -13.22 -9.87
C GLY A 3 -0.11 -13.44 -8.75
N ASP A 4 0.34 -13.80 -7.54
CA ASP A 4 -0.50 -13.77 -6.34
C ASP A 4 0.00 -12.65 -5.42
N LEU A 5 -0.93 -11.76 -5.05
CA LEU A 5 -0.71 -10.67 -4.11
C LEU A 5 -0.21 -11.21 -2.77
N PHE A 6 -0.66 -12.39 -2.34
CA PHE A 6 -0.15 -13.02 -1.13
C PHE A 6 1.28 -13.51 -1.26
N ALA A 7 1.66 -14.11 -2.39
CA ALA A 7 3.02 -14.58 -2.62
C ALA A 7 4.05 -13.44 -2.61
N PHE A 8 3.63 -12.24 -3.02
CA PHE A 8 4.45 -11.04 -2.91
C PHE A 8 4.83 -10.74 -1.45
N PHE A 9 3.87 -10.78 -0.53
CA PHE A 9 4.13 -10.52 0.89
C PHE A 9 4.71 -11.73 1.65
N ASP A 10 4.44 -12.96 1.22
CA ASP A 10 4.99 -14.19 1.82
C ASP A 10 6.51 -14.31 1.61
N THR A 11 7.03 -13.67 0.56
CA THR A 11 8.47 -13.64 0.25
C THR A 11 9.18 -12.40 0.80
N ALA A 12 8.64 -11.79 1.86
CA ALA A 12 9.17 -10.57 2.46
C ALA A 12 10.71 -10.62 2.65
N PRO A 13 11.46 -9.63 2.15
CA PRO A 13 12.89 -9.54 2.41
C PRO A 13 13.15 -9.42 3.92
N ALA A 14 14.34 -9.83 4.36
CA ALA A 14 14.73 -9.68 5.77
C ALA A 14 14.69 -8.21 6.26
N GLY A 15 14.83 -7.24 5.35
CA GLY A 15 14.67 -5.81 5.62
C GLY A 15 13.23 -5.28 5.53
N GLY A 16 12.26 -6.12 5.15
CA GLY A 16 10.88 -5.72 4.88
C GLY A 16 10.67 -5.08 3.52
N PHE A 17 9.64 -4.25 3.44
CA PHE A 17 9.34 -3.46 2.25
C PHE A 17 9.36 -1.97 2.53
N GLU A 18 9.81 -1.20 1.56
CA GLU A 18 9.56 0.24 1.48
C GLU A 18 8.23 0.46 0.78
N ILE A 19 7.40 1.34 1.33
CA ILE A 19 6.09 1.68 0.78
C ILE A 19 6.04 3.18 0.53
N GLU A 20 5.80 3.54 -0.72
CA GLU A 20 5.53 4.91 -1.16
C GLU A 20 4.05 5.00 -1.54
N SER A 21 3.37 6.06 -1.13
CA SER A 21 1.95 6.28 -1.39
C SER A 21 1.70 7.71 -1.83
N SER A 22 0.69 7.90 -2.67
CA SER A 22 0.11 9.20 -2.94
C SER A 22 -1.41 9.14 -2.89
N LEU A 23 -2.02 10.12 -2.23
CA LEU A 23 -3.47 10.34 -2.20
C LEU A 23 -3.75 11.72 -2.81
N CYS A 24 -4.48 11.74 -3.91
CA CYS A 24 -4.96 12.95 -4.56
C CYS A 24 -6.46 13.10 -4.33
N ILE A 25 -6.88 14.17 -3.66
CA ILE A 25 -8.29 14.56 -3.47
C ILE A 25 -8.46 15.94 -4.10
N ASP A 26 -9.45 16.11 -4.99
CA ASP A 26 -9.73 17.39 -5.67
C ASP A 26 -8.49 18.06 -6.30
N GLY A 27 -7.57 17.25 -6.84
CA GLY A 27 -6.32 17.71 -7.46
C GLY A 27 -5.20 18.06 -6.47
N GLN A 28 -5.42 17.98 -5.16
CA GLN A 28 -4.38 18.11 -4.15
C GLN A 28 -3.80 16.74 -3.79
N CYS A 29 -2.54 16.52 -4.16
CA CYS A 29 -1.84 15.26 -3.92
C CYS A 29 -0.92 15.33 -2.71
N ASN A 30 -1.22 14.52 -1.71
CA ASN A 30 -0.34 14.26 -0.59
C ASN A 30 0.48 13.00 -0.86
N LYS A 31 1.76 13.04 -0.52
CA LYS A 31 2.66 11.88 -0.59
C LYS A 31 2.96 11.38 0.81
N TYR A 32 3.14 10.08 0.94
CA TYR A 32 3.52 9.42 2.17
C TYR A 32 4.52 8.30 1.88
N GLU A 33 5.41 8.05 2.81
CA GLU A 33 6.43 7.00 2.72
C GLU A 33 6.55 6.27 4.06
N GLY A 34 6.87 4.99 4.03
CA GLY A 34 7.03 4.20 5.24
C GLY A 34 7.68 2.88 4.96
N ASN A 35 7.74 2.05 6.01
CA ASN A 35 8.27 0.71 5.92
C ASN A 35 7.22 -0.29 6.42
N ILE A 36 7.12 -1.41 5.71
CA ILE A 36 6.38 -2.59 6.12
C ILE A 36 7.35 -3.49 6.87
N ASN A 37 7.10 -3.68 8.17
CA ASN A 37 7.91 -4.56 8.99
C ASN A 37 7.66 -6.02 8.54
N PRO A 38 8.70 -6.83 8.26
CA PRO A 38 8.50 -8.24 7.94
C PRO A 38 7.80 -9.02 9.06
N ASP A 39 7.92 -8.59 10.33
CA ASP A 39 7.23 -9.20 11.47
C ASP A 39 5.73 -8.82 11.56
N ASP A 40 5.31 -7.75 10.89
CA ASP A 40 3.93 -7.26 10.87
C ASP A 40 3.60 -6.65 9.49
N ILE A 41 3.55 -7.52 8.48
CA ILE A 41 3.27 -7.12 7.08
C ILE A 41 1.85 -6.54 6.88
N TRP A 42 0.99 -6.67 7.89
CA TRP A 42 -0.42 -6.29 7.83
C TRP A 42 -0.67 -4.88 8.35
N THR A 43 0.30 -4.26 9.03
CA THR A 43 0.16 -2.90 9.55
C THR A 43 1.41 -2.10 9.28
N SER A 44 1.25 -0.87 8.79
CA SER A 44 2.38 0.02 8.49
C SER A 44 1.97 1.47 8.73
N TYR A 45 2.96 2.31 9.03
CA TYR A 45 2.75 3.72 9.25
C TYR A 45 3.46 4.50 8.15
N LEU A 46 2.70 5.23 7.34
CA LEU A 46 3.22 6.09 6.30
C LEU A 46 3.32 7.51 6.82
N THR A 47 4.47 8.16 6.63
CA THR A 47 4.73 9.52 7.07
C THR A 47 4.86 10.43 5.86
N SER A 48 4.34 11.65 5.94
CA SER A 48 4.55 12.65 4.89
C SER A 48 6.05 13.01 4.78
N PRO A 49 6.54 13.42 3.60
CA PRO A 49 7.95 13.79 3.41
C PRO A 49 8.46 14.90 4.35
N ASP A 50 7.57 15.72 4.91
CA ASP A 50 7.91 16.76 5.88
C ASP A 50 7.92 16.26 7.34
N GLY A 51 7.69 14.96 7.56
CA GLY A 51 7.72 14.29 8.85
C GLY A 51 6.51 14.55 9.76
N LYS A 52 5.50 15.31 9.30
CA LYS A 52 4.44 15.82 10.19
C LYS A 52 3.19 14.96 10.26
N THR A 53 2.86 14.25 9.20
CA THR A 53 1.59 13.53 9.09
C THR A 53 1.87 12.04 8.98
N THR A 54 1.42 11.27 9.97
CA THR A 54 1.48 9.81 9.92
C THR A 54 0.10 9.23 9.65
N LYS A 55 0.02 8.30 8.72
CA LYS A 55 -1.16 7.55 8.31
C LYS A 55 -0.92 6.09 8.63
N GLU A 56 -1.76 5.52 9.49
CA GLU A 56 -1.78 4.07 9.63
C GLU A 56 -2.41 3.48 8.36
N VAL A 57 -1.74 2.48 7.81
CA VAL A 57 -2.18 1.64 6.72
C VAL A 57 -2.29 0.23 7.25
N LYS A 58 -3.44 -0.38 7.05
CA LYS A 58 -3.66 -1.78 7.35
C LYS A 58 -3.82 -2.54 6.06
N ALA A 59 -3.52 -3.82 6.09
CA ALA A 59 -3.79 -4.77 5.04
C ALA A 59 -4.55 -5.92 5.71
N SER A 60 -5.73 -6.25 5.20
CA SER A 60 -6.51 -7.39 5.68
C SER A 60 -6.95 -8.24 4.51
N VAL A 61 -6.85 -9.56 4.66
CA VAL A 61 -7.41 -10.52 3.71
C VAL A 61 -8.93 -10.47 3.77
N VAL A 62 -9.56 -9.98 2.70
CA VAL A 62 -11.03 -9.93 2.61
C VAL A 62 -11.59 -11.29 2.16
N ASP A 63 -10.91 -11.95 1.22
CA ASP A 63 -11.29 -13.26 0.70
C ASP A 63 -10.03 -14.05 0.31
N PHE A 64 -9.91 -15.30 0.78
CA PHE A 64 -8.80 -16.18 0.43
C PHE A 64 -8.91 -16.74 -1.00
N PHE A 65 -10.13 -16.78 -1.56
CA PHE A 65 -10.38 -17.19 -2.94
C PHE A 65 -10.32 -16.02 -3.92
N LYS A 66 -10.34 -14.79 -3.40
CA LYS A 66 -10.12 -13.55 -4.15
C LYS A 66 -9.15 -12.66 -3.38
N PRO A 67 -7.82 -12.84 -3.57
CA PRO A 67 -6.80 -12.08 -2.86
C PRO A 67 -7.08 -10.59 -2.97
N ALA A 68 -7.63 -10.03 -1.89
CA ALA A 68 -7.97 -8.63 -1.78
C ALA A 68 -7.42 -8.12 -0.46
N ILE A 69 -6.72 -7.00 -0.54
CA ILE A 69 -6.12 -6.29 0.58
C ILE A 69 -6.84 -4.96 0.73
N CYS A 70 -7.38 -4.70 1.91
CA CYS A 70 -7.95 -3.39 2.23
C CYS A 70 -6.90 -2.48 2.86
N PHE A 71 -6.54 -1.40 2.18
CA PHE A 71 -5.75 -0.29 2.70
C PHE A 71 -6.68 0.74 3.37
N SER A 72 -6.66 0.82 4.70
CA SER A 72 -7.39 1.87 5.43
C SER A 72 -6.47 3.02 5.81
N MET A 73 -6.90 4.27 5.66
CA MET A 73 -6.17 5.47 6.06
C MET A 73 -7.13 6.49 6.71
N LYS A 74 -6.71 7.10 7.82
CA LYS A 74 -7.43 8.22 8.42
C LYS A 74 -6.95 9.55 7.86
N ASP A 75 -7.82 10.26 7.13
CA ASP A 75 -7.55 11.63 6.68
C ASP A 75 -8.63 12.61 7.16
N GLN A 76 -8.19 13.67 7.84
CA GLN A 76 -9.07 14.70 8.41
C GLN A 76 -10.28 14.16 9.22
N GLY A 77 -10.08 13.03 9.93
CA GLY A 77 -11.13 12.37 10.72
C GLY A 77 -12.08 11.46 9.92
N LYS A 78 -11.85 11.28 8.62
CA LYS A 78 -12.54 10.30 7.77
C LYS A 78 -11.67 9.06 7.57
N ASP A 79 -12.27 7.89 7.71
CA ASP A 79 -11.66 6.63 7.32
C ASP A 79 -11.83 6.44 5.80
N ILE A 80 -10.72 6.49 5.07
CA ILE A 80 -10.64 6.14 3.66
C ILE A 80 -10.24 4.67 3.62
N SER A 81 -11.12 3.81 3.11
CA SER A 81 -10.82 2.39 2.92
C SER A 81 -10.73 2.08 1.44
N LEU A 82 -9.67 1.40 1.05
CA LEU A 82 -9.34 1.09 -0.32
C LEU A 82 -9.15 -0.41 -0.45
N GLU A 83 -10.16 -1.07 -0.98
CA GLU A 83 -10.07 -2.48 -1.33
C GLU A 83 -9.26 -2.63 -2.62
N VAL A 84 -8.15 -3.36 -2.56
CA VAL A 84 -7.23 -3.61 -3.65
C VAL A 84 -7.29 -5.09 -3.99
N SER A 85 -7.65 -5.37 -5.23
CA SER A 85 -7.63 -6.71 -5.80
C SER A 85 -6.43 -6.88 -6.73
N LEU A 86 -6.17 -8.10 -7.19
CA LEU A 86 -5.15 -8.36 -8.22
C LEU A 86 -5.32 -7.52 -9.50
N GLU A 87 -6.55 -7.11 -9.84
CA GLU A 87 -6.81 -6.28 -11.03
C GLU A 87 -6.31 -4.84 -10.87
N ASP A 88 -6.18 -4.38 -9.63
CA ASP A 88 -5.63 -3.07 -9.28
C ASP A 88 -4.10 -3.09 -9.17
N CYS A 89 -3.46 -4.26 -9.34
CA CYS A 89 -2.04 -4.51 -9.10
C CYS A 89 -1.27 -4.69 -10.42
N GLU A 90 -0.08 -4.08 -10.48
CA GLU A 90 0.92 -4.30 -11.52
C GLU A 90 2.23 -4.75 -10.85
N PHE A 91 2.71 -5.95 -11.22
CA PHE A 91 4.01 -6.46 -10.79
C PHE A 91 5.06 -6.02 -11.80
N ALA A 92 5.91 -5.06 -11.40
CA ALA A 92 6.97 -4.55 -12.25
C ALA A 92 8.16 -5.54 -12.35
N GLU A 93 8.94 -5.43 -13.43
CA GLU A 93 10.11 -6.30 -13.67
C GLU A 93 11.20 -6.16 -12.61
N ASP A 94 11.26 -5.01 -11.93
CA ASP A 94 12.19 -4.74 -10.82
C ASP A 94 11.77 -5.42 -9.50
N GLY A 95 10.67 -6.17 -9.51
CA GLY A 95 10.13 -6.87 -8.34
C GLY A 95 9.30 -5.97 -7.42
N SER A 96 8.95 -4.75 -7.85
CA SER A 96 8.05 -3.88 -7.11
C SER A 96 6.57 -4.14 -7.46
N LEU A 97 5.70 -3.89 -6.49
CA LEU A 97 4.25 -3.95 -6.65
C LEU A 97 3.70 -2.53 -6.75
N HIS A 98 3.03 -2.23 -7.85
CA HIS A 98 2.38 -0.95 -8.12
C HIS A 98 0.88 -1.14 -8.01
N ILE A 99 0.22 -0.30 -7.22
CA ILE A 99 -1.23 -0.32 -7.03
C ILE A 99 -1.74 1.05 -7.42
N ASN A 100 -2.62 1.11 -8.41
CA ASN A 100 -3.22 2.36 -8.86
C ASN A 100 -4.74 2.21 -8.85
N LYS A 101 -5.41 2.96 -7.97
CA LYS A 101 -6.86 2.91 -7.86
C LYS A 101 -7.43 4.32 -7.84
N SER A 102 -8.45 4.55 -8.65
CA SER A 102 -9.18 5.82 -8.70
C SER A 102 -10.65 5.61 -8.40
N SER A 103 -11.22 6.56 -7.66
CA SER A 103 -12.65 6.72 -7.42
C SER A 103 -13.09 8.08 -7.98
N GLN A 104 -14.39 8.39 -7.85
CA GLN A 104 -14.91 9.70 -8.24
C GLN A 104 -14.26 10.85 -7.44
N ASP A 105 -13.91 10.60 -6.18
CA ASP A 105 -13.47 11.64 -5.24
C ASP A 105 -11.96 11.66 -5.01
N TYR A 106 -11.24 10.60 -5.38
CA TYR A 106 -9.81 10.49 -5.11
C TYR A 106 -9.09 9.53 -6.04
N THR A 107 -7.78 9.78 -6.22
CA THR A 107 -6.84 8.82 -6.80
C THR A 107 -5.82 8.42 -5.74
N PHE A 108 -5.60 7.12 -5.60
CA PHE A 108 -4.63 6.56 -4.67
C PHE A 108 -3.65 5.67 -5.40
N ASN A 109 -2.36 5.96 -5.26
CA ASN A 109 -1.29 5.16 -5.83
C ASN A 109 -0.38 4.67 -4.71
N ILE A 110 0.01 3.40 -4.75
CA ILE A 110 0.99 2.80 -3.85
C ILE A 110 2.07 2.12 -4.68
N VAL A 111 3.32 2.25 -4.27
CA VAL A 111 4.43 1.46 -4.77
C VAL A 111 5.11 0.79 -3.58
N ILE A 112 5.19 -0.54 -3.62
CA ILE A 112 5.83 -1.36 -2.60
C ILE A 112 7.08 -2.00 -3.20
N LYS A 113 8.23 -1.76 -2.59
CA LYS A 113 9.55 -2.22 -3.05
C LYS A 113 10.21 -3.02 -1.94
N ALA A 114 11.04 -3.99 -2.30
CA ALA A 114 11.91 -4.64 -1.32
C ALA A 114 12.83 -3.59 -0.68
N ALA A 115 12.87 -3.53 0.66
CA ALA A 115 13.79 -2.65 1.35
C ALA A 115 15.23 -3.11 1.07
N LYS A 116 16.14 -2.16 0.83
CA LYS A 116 17.55 -2.48 0.67
C LYS A 116 18.14 -2.85 2.03
N ALA A 117 18.70 -4.06 2.12
CA ALA A 117 19.45 -4.52 3.30
C ALA A 117 20.77 -3.77 3.48
#